data_AF-A0A3G9IYW9-F1
#
_entry.id   AF-A0A3G9IYW9-F1
#
_cell.length_a   1.000
_cell.length_b   1.000
_cell.length_c   1.000
_cell.angle_alpha   90.00
_cell.angle_beta   90.00
_cell.angle_gamma   90.00
#
_symmetry.space_group_name_H-M   'P 1'
#
loop_
_entity.id
_entity.type
_entity.pdbx_description
1 polymer ?
#
loop_
_entity_poly.entity_id
_entity_poly.type
_entity_poly.pdbx_seq_one_letter_code
_entity_poly.pdbx_strand_id
1 'polypeptide(L)'
;MPRFVAVGLLAVSLLTGPSAVAVDPRTNSSTNGLQACDEYSSASYVSNTCLSGALSALNAARANEGLGRFLLPSNFRSLSVPQQMFVLVNIERVDRGLWPVFGESSRLNQVGAASGASGMDILPCNSCWAAANWAGTLNAFWSHFLWMYDDGPGGPNGSDPWGHRHNILVNNFPGPLLMGAGTGRNGTGEVFEGADTSDRADVLTWTYESAYFTPIHTPTLHVPLSTNVIQIQLKGHSHTTVKLQVWNGSVWSTLANYVTPGTAAAAALWTKSVALHRGRYRIAAMGNTRYTRVISGTVTVL
;
A
#
# COMPACT_ATOMS: atom_id res chain seq x y z
N MET A 1 -43.73 -36.37 -25.27
CA MET A 1 -43.76 -35.66 -23.97
C MET A 1 -42.34 -35.27 -23.60
N PRO A 2 -41.90 -34.02 -23.82
CA PRO A 2 -40.56 -33.60 -23.45
C PRO A 2 -40.52 -33.19 -21.97
N ARG A 3 -39.47 -33.62 -21.26
CA ARG A 3 -39.19 -33.27 -19.87
C ARG A 3 -38.55 -31.87 -19.83
N PHE A 4 -39.14 -30.95 -19.08
CA PHE A 4 -38.54 -29.66 -18.75
C PHE A 4 -37.47 -29.87 -17.67
N VAL A 5 -36.24 -29.44 -17.95
CA VAL A 5 -35.16 -29.30 -16.94
C VAL A 5 -35.21 -27.87 -16.42
N ALA A 6 -35.50 -27.71 -15.14
CA ALA A 6 -35.47 -26.40 -14.47
C ALA A 6 -34.02 -25.94 -14.30
N VAL A 7 -33.65 -24.84 -14.97
CA VAL A 7 -32.39 -24.13 -14.74
C VAL A 7 -32.60 -23.21 -13.55
N GLY A 8 -32.03 -23.57 -12.39
CA GLY A 8 -32.03 -22.69 -11.22
C GLY A 8 -31.18 -21.45 -11.48
N LEU A 9 -31.80 -20.27 -11.44
CA LEU A 9 -31.07 -19.01 -11.39
C LEU A 9 -30.32 -18.93 -10.04
N LEU A 10 -29.00 -19.11 -10.07
CA LEU A 10 -28.14 -18.65 -8.98
C LEU A 10 -28.01 -17.13 -9.09
N ALA A 11 -28.47 -16.41 -8.07
CA ALA A 11 -28.22 -14.98 -7.93
C ALA A 11 -26.70 -14.75 -7.80
N VAL A 12 -26.09 -14.19 -8.84
CA VAL A 12 -24.72 -13.70 -8.79
C VAL A 12 -24.75 -12.35 -8.09
N SER A 13 -24.47 -12.34 -6.79
CA SER A 13 -24.21 -11.11 -6.06
C SER A 13 -22.90 -10.50 -6.57
N LEU A 14 -23.02 -9.54 -7.48
CA LEU A 14 -21.96 -8.61 -7.84
C LEU A 14 -21.69 -7.72 -6.63
N LEU A 15 -20.78 -8.15 -5.75
CA LEU A 15 -20.19 -7.27 -4.76
C LEU A 15 -19.24 -6.31 -5.49
N THR A 16 -19.79 -5.27 -6.09
CA THR A 16 -19.05 -4.02 -6.30
C THR A 16 -18.86 -3.40 -4.92
N GLY A 17 -17.87 -3.90 -4.18
CA GLY A 17 -17.45 -3.24 -2.95
C GLY A 17 -16.98 -1.83 -3.32
N PRO A 18 -17.47 -0.77 -2.69
CA PRO A 18 -16.80 0.52 -2.76
C PRO A 18 -15.35 0.30 -2.33
N SER A 19 -14.38 0.97 -2.97
CA SER A 19 -13.06 1.17 -2.37
C SER A 19 -13.29 1.90 -1.06
N ALA A 20 -13.48 1.14 0.02
CA ALA A 20 -13.73 1.69 1.33
C ALA A 20 -12.52 2.55 1.68
N VAL A 21 -12.75 3.85 1.92
CA VAL A 21 -11.84 4.63 2.76
C VAL A 21 -11.55 3.76 3.97
N ALA A 22 -10.28 3.51 4.26
CA ALA A 22 -9.89 2.61 5.34
C ALA A 22 -10.60 3.10 6.61
N VAL A 23 -11.50 2.29 7.16
CA VAL A 23 -12.25 2.66 8.36
C VAL A 23 -11.24 2.87 9.47
N ASP A 24 -11.36 3.98 10.18
CA ASP A 24 -10.45 4.28 11.27
C ASP A 24 -10.55 3.25 12.38
N PRO A 25 -9.42 2.87 13.00
CA PRO A 25 -9.45 2.07 14.21
C PRO A 25 -10.27 2.78 15.30
N ARG A 26 -11.02 1.99 16.08
CA ARG A 26 -11.80 2.55 17.21
C ARG A 26 -10.91 3.00 18.37
N THR A 27 -9.70 2.45 18.45
CA THR A 27 -8.76 2.63 19.55
C THR A 27 -7.35 2.63 19.00
N ASN A 28 -6.45 3.28 19.73
CA ASN A 28 -5.02 3.21 19.46
C ASN A 28 -4.48 1.79 19.64
N SER A 29 -3.41 1.49 18.91
CA SER A 29 -2.64 0.25 19.04
C SER A 29 -1.47 0.44 19.99
N SER A 30 -1.07 -0.63 20.69
CA SER A 30 0.05 -0.58 21.62
C SER A 30 1.38 -0.30 20.92
N THR A 31 2.14 0.66 21.45
CA THR A 31 3.49 1.04 21.00
C THR A 31 4.61 0.17 21.61
N ASN A 32 4.29 -0.84 22.43
CA ASN A 32 5.29 -1.62 23.18
C ASN A 32 6.41 -2.22 22.31
N GLY A 33 6.12 -2.63 21.08
CA GLY A 33 7.13 -3.15 20.16
C GLY A 33 8.14 -2.09 19.69
N LEU A 34 7.81 -0.80 19.75
CA LEU A 34 8.68 0.30 19.33
C LEU A 34 9.69 0.72 20.40
N GLN A 35 9.54 0.29 21.66
CA GLN A 35 10.44 0.67 22.75
C GLN A 35 11.91 0.26 22.53
N ALA A 36 12.15 -0.72 21.65
CA ALA A 36 13.50 -1.11 21.24
C ALA A 36 14.13 -0.17 20.20
N CYS A 37 13.35 0.77 19.66
CA CYS A 37 13.80 1.81 18.74
C CYS A 37 14.13 3.07 19.52
N ASP A 38 15.30 3.63 19.26
CA ASP A 38 15.68 4.94 19.79
C ASP A 38 14.81 6.02 19.13
N GLU A 39 13.86 6.54 19.89
CA GLU A 39 12.89 7.55 19.47
C GLU A 39 13.57 8.87 19.08
N TYR A 40 14.71 9.20 19.69
CA TYR A 40 15.41 10.49 19.51
C TYR A 40 16.70 10.33 18.71
N SER A 41 16.85 9.24 17.98
CA SER A 41 17.94 9.08 17.03
C SER A 41 17.47 9.37 15.62
N SER A 42 18.11 10.36 14.99
CA SER A 42 17.97 10.61 13.55
C SER A 42 18.86 9.70 12.71
N ALA A 43 19.55 8.72 13.32
CA ALA A 43 20.36 7.78 12.58
C ALA A 43 19.47 6.90 11.71
N SER A 44 19.84 6.75 10.44
CA SER A 44 19.19 5.80 9.54
C SER A 44 19.39 4.34 9.97
N TYR A 45 20.35 4.08 10.86
CA TYR A 45 20.63 2.74 11.36
C TYR A 45 19.49 2.21 12.25
N VAL A 46 18.83 1.15 11.78
CA VAL A 46 17.84 0.40 12.55
C VAL A 46 18.47 -0.88 13.08
N SER A 47 18.59 -1.00 14.40
CA SER A 47 19.09 -2.21 15.06
C SER A 47 18.16 -3.42 14.81
N ASN A 48 18.68 -4.65 14.92
CA ASN A 48 17.86 -5.84 14.78
C ASN A 48 16.69 -5.90 15.77
N THR A 49 16.91 -5.43 17.00
CA THR A 49 15.90 -5.41 18.06
C THR A 49 14.82 -4.36 17.78
N CYS A 50 15.20 -3.16 17.33
CA CYS A 50 14.24 -2.16 16.88
C CYS A 50 13.42 -2.68 15.70
N LEU A 51 14.07 -3.23 14.68
CA LEU A 51 13.39 -3.75 13.50
C LEU A 51 12.37 -4.84 13.84
N SER A 52 12.75 -5.83 14.66
CA SER A 52 11.86 -6.93 15.02
C SER A 52 10.70 -6.46 15.90
N GLY A 53 10.95 -5.56 16.84
CA GLY A 53 9.94 -4.96 17.70
C GLY A 53 8.94 -4.09 16.93
N ALA A 54 9.45 -3.18 16.07
CA ALA A 54 8.62 -2.32 15.23
C ALA A 54 7.74 -3.13 14.27
N LEU A 55 8.31 -4.15 13.62
CA LEU A 55 7.53 -5.05 12.77
C LEU A 55 6.49 -5.84 13.58
N SER A 56 6.79 -6.24 14.81
CA SER A 56 5.81 -6.89 15.69
C SER A 56 4.62 -5.96 15.98
N ALA A 57 4.89 -4.71 16.37
CA ALA A 57 3.85 -3.71 16.64
C ALA A 57 3.01 -3.40 15.39
N LEU A 58 3.66 -3.10 14.25
CA LEU A 58 2.97 -2.84 12.99
C LEU A 58 2.11 -4.03 12.56
N ASN A 59 2.61 -5.26 12.68
CA ASN A 59 1.86 -6.46 12.32
C ASN A 59 0.64 -6.67 13.22
N ALA A 60 0.77 -6.41 14.53
CA ALA A 60 -0.35 -6.51 15.46
C ALA A 60 -1.43 -5.47 15.15
N ALA A 61 -1.05 -4.21 14.93
CA ALA A 61 -1.96 -3.13 14.57
C ALA A 61 -2.69 -3.43 13.25
N ARG A 62 -1.94 -3.86 12.23
CA ARG A 62 -2.48 -4.25 10.92
C ARG A 62 -3.41 -5.45 10.98
N ALA A 63 -3.14 -6.43 11.85
CA ALA A 63 -4.03 -7.57 12.01
C ALA A 63 -5.43 -7.16 12.51
N ASN A 64 -5.52 -6.14 13.37
CA ASN A 64 -6.81 -5.61 13.85
C ASN A 64 -7.64 -4.97 12.73
N GLU A 65 -6.98 -4.51 11.67
CA GLU A 65 -7.62 -3.95 10.47
C GLU A 65 -7.88 -5.01 9.39
N GLY A 66 -7.52 -6.27 9.66
CA GLY A 66 -7.56 -7.32 8.65
C GLY A 66 -6.60 -7.00 7.51
N LEU A 67 -5.33 -6.73 7.82
CA LEU A 67 -4.27 -6.58 6.83
C LEU A 67 -3.18 -7.63 7.05
N GLY A 68 -2.51 -7.97 5.96
CA GLY A 68 -1.36 -8.87 5.98
C GLY A 68 -0.16 -8.25 6.70
N ARG A 69 0.86 -9.09 6.94
CA ARG A 69 2.10 -8.66 7.60
C ARG A 69 2.80 -7.55 6.81
N PHE A 70 3.36 -6.59 7.53
CA PHE A 70 4.34 -5.65 7.06
C PHE A 70 5.60 -6.41 6.63
N LEU A 71 5.93 -6.32 5.35
CA LEU A 71 7.14 -6.89 4.80
C LEU A 71 8.05 -5.71 4.44
N LEU A 72 9.36 -5.82 4.57
CA LEU A 72 10.28 -4.73 4.21
C LEU A 72 11.14 -5.14 3.02
N PRO A 73 11.65 -4.17 2.24
CA PRO A 73 12.59 -4.48 1.18
C PRO A 73 13.93 -4.89 1.80
N SER A 74 14.69 -5.71 1.08
CA SER A 74 15.94 -6.30 1.58
C SER A 74 17.01 -5.26 1.93
N ASN A 75 16.95 -4.08 1.32
CA ASN A 75 17.81 -2.92 1.53
C ASN A 75 17.27 -1.93 2.59
N PHE A 76 16.12 -2.16 3.23
CA PHE A 76 15.45 -1.16 4.08
C PHE A 76 16.37 -0.49 5.11
N ARG A 77 17.22 -1.26 5.79
CA ARG A 77 18.13 -0.74 6.83
C ARG A 77 19.26 0.14 6.29
N SER A 78 19.50 0.12 4.98
CA SER A 78 20.48 0.96 4.31
C SER A 78 19.89 2.27 3.79
N LEU A 79 18.56 2.41 3.83
CA LEU A 79 17.85 3.62 3.43
C LEU A 79 18.02 4.72 4.47
N SER A 80 18.03 5.98 4.02
CA SER A 80 17.93 7.15 4.91
C SER A 80 16.57 7.19 5.63
N VAL A 81 16.43 7.99 6.70
CA VAL A 81 15.13 8.14 7.39
C VAL A 81 14.00 8.57 6.44
N PRO A 82 14.18 9.58 5.55
CA PRO A 82 13.18 9.93 4.55
C PRO A 82 12.79 8.77 3.62
N GLN A 83 13.77 8.01 3.14
CA GLN A 83 13.54 6.85 2.28
C GLN A 83 12.84 5.70 3.02
N GLN A 84 13.17 5.49 4.30
CA GLN A 84 12.46 4.54 5.15
C GLN A 84 10.99 4.95 5.28
N MET A 85 10.72 6.23 5.54
CA MET A 85 9.34 6.76 5.61
C MET A 85 8.59 6.52 4.30
N PHE A 86 9.21 6.87 3.16
CA PHE A 86 8.67 6.63 1.83
C PHE A 86 8.25 5.17 1.61
N VAL A 87 9.09 4.22 2.06
CA VAL A 87 8.77 2.79 1.97
C VAL A 87 7.61 2.41 2.88
N LEU A 88 7.61 2.86 4.14
CA LEU A 88 6.56 2.51 5.11
C LEU A 88 5.18 2.98 4.63
N VAL A 89 5.10 4.24 4.22
CA VAL A 89 3.89 4.88 3.68
C VAL A 89 3.37 4.17 2.46
N ASN A 90 4.27 3.90 1.51
CA ASN A 90 3.86 3.17 0.31
C ASN A 90 3.32 1.80 0.65
N ILE A 91 3.94 1.04 1.55
CA ILE A 91 3.42 -0.27 1.99
C ILE A 91 2.00 -0.13 2.57
N GLU A 92 1.72 0.89 3.40
CA GLU A 92 0.37 1.07 3.95
C GLU A 92 -0.67 1.39 2.88
N ARG A 93 -0.35 2.30 1.96
CA ARG A 93 -1.22 2.70 0.86
C ARG A 93 -1.53 1.51 -0.03
N VAL A 94 -0.47 0.85 -0.44
CA VAL A 94 -0.48 -0.28 -1.36
C VAL A 94 -1.24 -1.48 -0.82
N ASP A 95 -1.04 -1.82 0.45
CA ASP A 95 -1.68 -3.00 1.06
C ASP A 95 -3.18 -2.77 1.27
N ARG A 96 -3.60 -1.50 1.27
CA ARG A 96 -5.00 -1.05 1.28
C ARG A 96 -5.56 -0.79 -0.13
N GLY A 97 -4.82 -1.14 -1.18
CA GLY A 97 -5.27 -1.00 -2.57
C GLY A 97 -5.25 0.44 -3.12
N LEU A 98 -4.60 1.37 -2.41
CA LEU A 98 -4.37 2.73 -2.89
C LEU A 98 -3.16 2.77 -3.83
N TRP A 99 -3.11 3.80 -4.67
CA TRP A 99 -1.93 4.06 -5.48
C TRP A 99 -0.75 4.46 -4.58
N PRO A 100 0.45 3.90 -4.80
CA PRO A 100 1.65 4.35 -4.12
C PRO A 100 1.93 5.81 -4.47
N VAL A 101 2.59 6.50 -3.55
CA VAL A 101 3.36 7.70 -3.87
C VAL A 101 4.35 7.33 -4.96
N PHE A 102 4.39 8.12 -6.04
CA PHE A 102 5.20 7.84 -7.21
C PHE A 102 6.70 7.85 -6.88
N GLY A 103 7.12 8.84 -6.11
CA GLY A 103 8.51 8.96 -5.66
C GLY A 103 8.72 10.07 -4.62
N GLU A 104 9.94 10.09 -4.13
CA GLU A 104 10.45 11.00 -3.12
C GLU A 104 11.19 12.16 -3.80
N SER A 105 10.88 13.39 -3.36
CA SER A 105 11.50 14.63 -3.84
C SER A 105 12.46 15.20 -2.80
N SER A 106 13.64 15.62 -3.26
CA SER A 106 14.63 16.30 -2.42
C SER A 106 14.15 17.67 -1.93
N ARG A 107 13.33 18.38 -2.71
CA ARG A 107 12.68 19.64 -2.30
C ARG A 107 11.67 19.35 -1.18
N LEU A 108 10.81 18.36 -1.35
CA LEU A 108 9.82 17.99 -0.34
C LEU A 108 10.50 17.46 0.95
N ASN A 109 11.65 16.80 0.84
CA ASN A 109 12.45 16.42 2.00
C ASN A 109 12.93 17.62 2.82
N GLN A 110 13.23 18.75 2.18
CA GLN A 110 13.58 19.99 2.89
C GLN A 110 12.37 20.55 3.65
N VAL A 111 11.17 20.46 3.07
CA VAL A 111 9.94 20.85 3.77
C VAL A 111 9.68 19.93 4.96
N GLY A 112 9.85 18.61 4.79
CA GLY A 112 9.76 17.64 5.89
C GLY A 112 10.77 17.92 7.01
N ALA A 113 12.02 18.24 6.68
CA ALA A 113 13.02 18.63 7.66
C ALA A 113 12.68 19.94 8.39
N ALA A 114 12.11 20.91 7.67
CA ALA A 114 11.61 22.16 8.27
C ALA A 114 10.42 21.89 9.22
N SER A 115 9.49 21.02 8.84
CA SER A 115 8.40 20.55 9.70
C SER A 115 8.97 19.91 10.98
N GLY A 116 9.90 18.95 10.83
CA GLY A 116 10.62 18.30 11.93
C GLY A 116 11.35 19.27 12.85
N ALA A 117 11.96 20.33 12.30
CA ALA A 117 12.64 21.36 13.09
C ALA A 117 11.67 22.29 13.81
N SER A 118 10.53 22.61 13.21
CA SER A 118 9.56 23.55 13.74
C SER A 118 8.60 22.96 14.78
N GLY A 119 8.41 21.63 14.77
CA GLY A 119 7.41 21.01 15.62
C GLY A 119 5.99 21.11 15.07
N MET A 120 5.82 21.32 13.77
CA MET A 120 4.53 21.65 13.14
C MET A 120 4.33 20.90 11.81
N ASP A 121 3.07 20.66 11.46
CA ASP A 121 2.64 20.14 10.16
C ASP A 121 2.79 21.23 9.08
N ILE A 122 3.97 21.34 8.46
CA ILE A 122 4.24 22.35 7.42
C ILE A 122 3.84 21.82 6.05
N LEU A 123 2.88 22.47 5.40
CA LEU A 123 2.51 22.19 4.02
C LEU A 123 3.55 22.74 3.02
N PRO A 124 3.80 22.05 1.89
CA PRO A 124 4.73 22.52 0.85
C PRO A 124 4.21 23.74 0.07
N CYS A 125 2.90 23.99 0.11
CA CYS A 125 2.23 25.10 -0.56
C CYS A 125 0.82 25.33 -0.01
N ASN A 126 0.31 26.56 -0.16
CA ASN A 126 -0.97 26.99 0.41
C ASN A 126 -2.21 26.72 -0.47
N SER A 127 -2.02 26.35 -1.74
CA SER A 127 -3.11 26.22 -2.73
C SER A 127 -2.97 24.98 -3.64
N CYS A 128 -2.20 24.01 -3.18
CA CYS A 128 -1.97 22.74 -3.86
C CYS A 128 -2.70 21.61 -3.15
N TRP A 129 -2.77 20.45 -3.80
CA TRP A 129 -3.27 19.23 -3.18
C TRP A 129 -2.18 18.66 -2.28
N ALA A 130 -2.12 19.09 -1.02
CA ALA A 130 -1.05 18.69 -0.11
C ALA A 130 -1.56 18.29 1.27
N ALA A 131 -0.72 17.51 1.95
CA ALA A 131 -0.90 17.14 3.35
C ALA A 131 0.47 17.09 4.03
N ALA A 132 0.49 17.24 5.35
CA ALA A 132 1.70 17.18 6.14
C ALA A 132 1.43 16.52 7.48
N ASN A 133 2.43 15.80 7.98
CA ASN A 133 2.43 15.15 9.28
C ASN A 133 3.73 15.48 10.01
N TRP A 134 3.65 15.68 11.31
CA TRP A 134 4.78 15.85 12.20
C TRP A 134 4.64 14.90 13.40
N ALA A 135 5.77 14.37 13.84
CA ALA A 135 5.86 13.60 15.08
C ALA A 135 7.09 14.04 15.87
N GLY A 136 6.96 14.09 17.19
CA GLY A 136 8.03 14.42 18.15
C GLY A 136 9.13 13.36 18.30
N THR A 137 9.35 12.55 17.27
CA THR A 137 10.35 11.48 17.21
C THR A 137 11.18 11.62 15.95
N LEU A 138 12.45 11.21 16.01
CA LEU A 138 13.39 11.22 14.90
C LEU A 138 13.44 9.89 14.14
N ASN A 139 12.71 8.88 14.63
CA ASN A 139 12.72 7.53 14.10
C ASN A 139 11.54 7.30 13.14
N ALA A 140 11.82 6.71 11.97
CA ALA A 140 10.81 6.46 10.95
C ALA A 140 9.69 5.51 11.43
N PHE A 141 10.02 4.45 12.16
CA PHE A 141 9.01 3.51 12.66
C PHE A 141 8.10 4.14 13.71
N TRP A 142 8.67 4.93 14.63
CA TRP A 142 7.90 5.66 15.62
C TRP A 142 6.94 6.64 14.94
N SER A 143 7.45 7.52 14.09
CA SER A 143 6.62 8.57 13.46
C SER A 143 5.48 7.94 12.65
N HIS A 144 5.81 6.96 11.80
CA HIS A 144 4.83 6.23 11.00
C HIS A 144 3.77 5.54 11.86
N PHE A 145 4.18 4.87 12.95
CA PHE A 145 3.24 4.17 13.80
C PHE A 145 2.34 5.12 14.57
N LEU A 146 2.87 6.24 15.06
CA LEU A 146 2.08 7.28 15.72
C LEU A 146 0.98 7.75 14.77
N TRP A 147 1.35 8.23 13.58
CA TRP A 147 0.41 8.72 12.58
C TRP A 147 -0.64 7.70 12.16
N MET A 148 -0.24 6.43 11.97
CA MET A 148 -1.15 5.42 11.45
C MET A 148 -2.00 4.71 12.51
N TYR A 149 -1.49 4.54 13.73
CA TYR A 149 -2.05 3.57 14.69
C TYR A 149 -2.17 4.06 16.13
N ASP A 150 -1.59 5.20 16.50
CA ASP A 150 -1.65 5.75 17.86
C ASP A 150 -2.14 7.22 17.92
N ASP A 151 -2.62 7.73 16.80
CA ASP A 151 -3.15 9.09 16.67
C ASP A 151 -4.69 9.17 16.68
N GLY A 152 -5.34 8.18 17.29
CA GLY A 152 -6.79 8.07 17.38
C GLY A 152 -7.42 8.76 18.60
N PRO A 153 -8.70 8.45 18.92
CA PRO A 153 -9.40 9.03 20.05
C PRO A 153 -8.63 8.89 21.36
N GLY A 154 -8.44 10.01 22.06
CA GLY A 154 -7.64 10.09 23.29
C GLY A 154 -6.13 10.33 23.05
N GLY A 155 -5.71 10.39 21.78
CA GLY A 155 -4.36 10.76 21.36
C GLY A 155 -4.10 12.27 21.35
N PRO A 156 -2.88 12.68 20.97
CA PRO A 156 -2.41 14.06 21.08
C PRO A 156 -3.09 15.04 20.09
N ASN A 157 -3.64 14.56 18.97
CA ASN A 157 -4.30 15.41 17.97
C ASN A 157 -5.74 15.83 18.30
N GLY A 158 -6.23 15.53 19.52
CA GLY A 158 -7.40 16.18 20.11
C GLY A 158 -8.68 16.07 19.27
N SER A 159 -9.01 17.15 18.53
CA SER A 159 -10.25 17.32 17.78
C SER A 159 -10.31 16.61 16.43
N ASP A 160 -9.17 16.21 15.86
CA ASP A 160 -9.10 15.45 14.59
C ASP A 160 -8.36 14.13 14.79
N PRO A 161 -8.96 13.17 15.53
CA PRO A 161 -8.38 11.85 15.66
C PRO A 161 -8.24 11.22 14.28
N TRP A 162 -7.08 10.64 14.01
CA TRP A 162 -6.69 10.04 12.74
C TRP A 162 -6.39 11.02 11.60
N GLY A 163 -6.28 12.33 11.86
CA GLY A 163 -5.94 13.30 10.82
C GLY A 163 -4.62 12.95 10.08
N HIS A 164 -3.57 12.58 10.81
CA HIS A 164 -2.30 12.17 10.18
C HIS A 164 -2.42 10.85 9.40
N ARG A 165 -3.23 9.90 9.89
CA ARG A 165 -3.56 8.66 9.16
C ARG A 165 -4.29 8.97 7.87
N HIS A 166 -5.25 9.90 7.89
CA HIS A 166 -6.01 10.29 6.70
C HIS A 166 -5.09 10.91 5.66
N ASN A 167 -4.11 11.72 6.05
CA ASN A 167 -3.09 12.26 5.14
C ASN A 167 -2.34 11.14 4.40
N ILE A 168 -1.91 10.09 5.11
CA ILE A 168 -1.21 8.93 4.53
C ILE A 168 -2.12 8.12 3.62
N LEU A 169 -3.38 7.92 4.01
CA LEU A 169 -4.33 7.04 3.33
C LEU A 169 -5.28 7.77 2.35
N VAL A 170 -5.07 9.06 2.11
CA VAL A 170 -5.98 9.81 1.26
C VAL A 170 -5.93 9.26 -0.18
N ASN A 171 -7.12 9.01 -0.72
CA ASN A 171 -7.32 8.35 -2.01
C ASN A 171 -7.57 9.33 -3.17
N ASN A 172 -7.73 10.62 -2.88
CA ASN A 172 -8.12 11.63 -3.86
C ASN A 172 -7.00 12.60 -4.25
N PHE A 173 -5.74 12.33 -3.88
CA PHE A 173 -4.62 13.09 -4.45
C PHE A 173 -4.60 12.92 -5.98
N PRO A 174 -4.64 14.01 -6.76
CA PRO A 174 -4.42 13.92 -8.19
C PRO A 174 -2.98 13.47 -8.47
N GLY A 175 -2.79 12.70 -9.55
CA GLY A 175 -1.47 12.24 -9.96
C GLY A 175 -0.68 13.29 -10.76
N PRO A 176 0.66 13.28 -10.73
CA PRO A 176 1.49 12.40 -9.89
C PRO A 176 1.46 12.84 -8.41
N LEU A 177 1.59 11.86 -7.51
CA LEU A 177 1.71 12.10 -6.07
C LEU A 177 3.18 11.93 -5.68
N LEU A 178 3.80 13.00 -5.21
CA LEU A 178 5.15 13.00 -4.64
C LEU A 178 5.06 13.13 -3.12
N MET A 179 6.11 12.69 -2.43
CA MET A 179 6.28 12.98 -1.01
C MET A 179 7.70 13.44 -0.73
N GLY A 180 7.86 13.98 0.46
CA GLY A 180 9.16 14.07 1.10
C GLY A 180 9.02 13.89 2.60
N ALA A 181 10.13 13.58 3.24
CA ALA A 181 10.23 13.49 4.69
C ALA A 181 11.59 14.01 5.15
N GLY A 182 11.70 14.38 6.42
CA GLY A 182 12.94 14.87 6.98
C GLY A 182 12.91 14.99 8.49
N THR A 183 14.07 14.86 9.10
CA THR A 183 14.24 15.06 10.53
C THR A 183 14.78 16.47 10.80
N GLY A 184 14.31 17.07 11.89
CA GLY A 184 14.86 18.29 12.47
C GLY A 184 14.97 18.13 13.98
N ARG A 185 15.49 19.13 14.69
CA ARG A 185 15.80 19.02 16.13
C ARG A 185 14.62 18.53 16.99
N ASN A 186 13.39 18.83 16.58
CA ASN A 186 12.20 18.57 17.37
C ASN A 186 11.44 17.30 16.92
N GLY A 187 11.81 16.66 15.82
CA GLY A 187 11.06 15.50 15.33
C GLY A 187 11.21 15.25 13.83
N THR A 188 10.30 14.45 13.29
CA THR A 188 10.22 14.08 11.87
C THR A 188 9.00 14.73 11.25
N GLY A 189 9.18 15.33 10.09
CA GLY A 189 8.09 15.78 9.23
C GLY A 189 7.96 14.92 7.98
N GLU A 190 6.73 14.75 7.51
CA GLU A 190 6.34 14.13 6.25
C GLU A 190 5.42 15.09 5.51
N VAL A 191 5.56 15.17 4.19
CA VAL A 191 4.71 15.99 3.33
C VAL A 191 4.36 15.25 2.04
N PHE A 192 3.14 15.49 1.55
CA PHE A 192 2.62 14.98 0.29
C PHE A 192 2.25 16.15 -0.63
N GLU A 193 2.50 16.00 -1.93
CA GLU A 193 2.06 16.95 -2.96
C GLU A 193 1.49 16.18 -4.16
N GLY A 194 0.20 16.35 -4.43
CA GLY A 194 -0.52 15.80 -5.57
C GLY A 194 -0.61 16.78 -6.73
N ALA A 195 -0.80 16.26 -7.95
CA ALA A 195 -0.69 16.99 -9.22
C ALA A 195 0.65 17.72 -9.39
N ASP A 196 1.69 17.27 -8.70
CA ASP A 196 2.98 17.94 -8.71
C ASP A 196 3.70 17.70 -10.04
N THR A 197 3.58 18.68 -10.93
CA THR A 197 4.26 18.68 -12.24
C THR A 197 5.46 19.61 -12.28
N SER A 198 5.75 20.28 -11.16
CA SER A 198 6.83 21.25 -11.04
C SER A 198 8.07 20.62 -10.40
N ASP A 199 7.87 19.67 -9.49
CA ASP A 199 8.93 18.92 -8.84
C ASP A 199 9.20 17.57 -9.52
N ARG A 200 10.21 16.84 -9.05
CA ARG A 200 10.63 15.54 -9.58
C ARG A 200 10.86 14.55 -8.45
N ALA A 201 10.57 13.28 -8.73
CA ALA A 201 11.02 12.16 -7.90
C ALA A 201 12.52 11.90 -8.12
N ASP A 202 13.38 12.78 -7.58
CA ASP A 202 14.83 12.78 -7.79
C ASP A 202 15.62 12.01 -6.72
N VAL A 203 14.98 11.59 -5.62
CA VAL A 203 15.63 10.84 -4.53
C VAL A 203 15.40 9.34 -4.68
N LEU A 204 14.14 8.92 -4.75
CA LEU A 204 13.74 7.52 -4.81
C LEU A 204 12.40 7.40 -5.56
N THR A 205 12.18 6.31 -6.28
CA THR A 205 10.88 6.01 -6.88
C THR A 205 10.34 4.70 -6.34
N TRP A 206 9.01 4.58 -6.25
CA TRP A 206 8.41 3.33 -5.80
C TRP A 206 8.72 2.18 -6.77
N THR A 207 8.81 2.48 -8.07
CA THR A 207 9.18 1.48 -9.08
C THR A 207 10.58 0.93 -8.84
N TYR A 208 11.56 1.79 -8.52
CA TYR A 208 12.91 1.35 -8.19
C TYR A 208 12.94 0.53 -6.91
N GLU A 209 12.34 1.05 -5.84
CA GLU A 209 12.41 0.41 -4.51
C GLU A 209 11.63 -0.91 -4.46
N SER A 210 10.55 -1.01 -5.25
CA SER A 210 9.75 -2.23 -5.35
C SER A 210 10.56 -3.47 -5.78
N ALA A 211 11.70 -3.27 -6.45
CA ALA A 211 12.58 -4.35 -6.88
C ALA A 211 13.33 -5.05 -5.74
N TYR A 212 13.49 -4.40 -4.57
CA TYR A 212 14.22 -4.96 -3.43
C TYR A 212 13.39 -5.85 -2.52
N PHE A 213 12.08 -5.91 -2.75
CA PHE A 213 11.25 -6.83 -2.01
C PHE A 213 11.41 -8.25 -2.55
N THR A 214 11.63 -9.21 -1.64
CA THR A 214 11.71 -10.62 -1.99
C THR A 214 10.44 -11.05 -2.72
N PRO A 215 10.55 -11.58 -3.96
CA PRO A 215 9.44 -12.14 -4.72
C PRO A 215 8.59 -13.06 -3.83
N ILE A 216 7.41 -12.58 -3.42
CA ILE A 216 6.36 -13.50 -2.99
C ILE A 216 5.96 -14.18 -4.29
N HIS A 217 6.06 -15.52 -4.30
CA HIS A 217 5.80 -16.41 -5.42
C HIS A 217 4.90 -15.77 -6.49
N THR A 218 5.42 -15.61 -7.71
CA THR A 218 4.61 -15.08 -8.80
C THR A 218 3.38 -15.99 -8.95
N PRO A 219 2.14 -15.45 -8.95
CA PRO A 219 0.95 -16.26 -9.17
C PRO A 219 1.13 -17.12 -10.42
N THR A 220 1.07 -18.44 -10.29
CA THR A 220 1.15 -19.30 -11.48
C THR A 220 -0.23 -19.33 -12.13
N LEU A 221 -0.31 -18.78 -13.34
CA LEU A 221 -1.50 -18.85 -14.17
C LEU A 221 -1.53 -20.18 -14.91
N HIS A 222 -2.60 -20.95 -14.71
CA HIS A 222 -2.96 -22.03 -15.62
C HIS A 222 -4.20 -21.58 -16.40
N VAL A 223 -4.06 -21.42 -17.72
CA VAL A 223 -5.19 -21.24 -18.63
C VAL A 223 -5.37 -22.53 -19.42
N PRO A 224 -6.30 -23.41 -19.03
CA PRO A 224 -6.66 -24.53 -19.88
C PRO A 224 -7.29 -23.97 -21.15
N LEU A 225 -6.68 -24.22 -22.31
CA LEU A 225 -7.10 -23.70 -23.63
C LEU A 225 -8.48 -24.20 -24.12
N SER A 226 -9.23 -24.94 -23.31
CA SER A 226 -10.44 -25.64 -23.74
C SER A 226 -11.74 -25.19 -23.06
N THR A 227 -11.72 -24.24 -22.12
CA THR A 227 -12.96 -23.78 -21.45
C THR A 227 -12.87 -22.30 -21.09
N ASN A 228 -14.01 -21.60 -21.07
CA ASN A 228 -14.16 -20.20 -20.64
C ASN A 228 -13.87 -19.99 -19.12
N VAL A 229 -12.87 -20.70 -18.57
CA VAL A 229 -12.57 -20.77 -17.15
C VAL A 229 -11.10 -20.45 -16.96
N ILE A 230 -10.84 -19.39 -16.19
CA ILE A 230 -9.49 -19.05 -15.74
C ILE A 230 -9.33 -19.55 -14.31
N GLN A 231 -8.23 -20.28 -14.08
CA GLN A 231 -7.81 -20.70 -12.76
C GLN A 231 -6.51 -19.99 -12.39
N ILE A 232 -6.53 -19.24 -11.30
CA ILE A 232 -5.36 -18.56 -10.75
C ILE A 232 -5.04 -19.18 -9.41
N GLN A 233 -3.87 -19.80 -9.32
CA GLN A 233 -3.35 -20.31 -8.06
C GLN A 233 -2.46 -19.26 -7.41
N LEU A 234 -2.85 -18.83 -6.22
CA LEU A 234 -2.20 -17.81 -5.42
C LEU A 234 -1.61 -18.48 -4.19
N LYS A 235 -0.31 -18.77 -4.22
CA LYS A 235 0.38 -19.44 -3.10
C LYS A 235 1.12 -18.41 -2.24
N GLY A 236 0.86 -18.38 -0.93
CA GLY A 236 1.57 -17.50 0.00
C GLY A 236 1.16 -16.03 -0.07
N HIS A 237 -0.04 -15.74 -0.57
CA HIS A 237 -0.61 -14.39 -0.65
C HIS A 237 -1.67 -14.17 0.43
N SER A 238 -1.72 -12.96 0.99
CA SER A 238 -2.76 -12.46 1.90
C SER A 238 -3.26 -11.11 1.37
N HIS A 239 -4.57 -10.83 1.45
CA HIS A 239 -5.18 -9.57 1.00
C HIS A 239 -4.76 -9.08 -0.41
N THR A 240 -4.39 -10.01 -1.30
CA THR A 240 -3.97 -9.71 -2.67
C THR A 240 -5.17 -9.59 -3.59
N THR A 241 -5.40 -8.39 -4.15
CA THR A 241 -6.43 -8.16 -5.17
C THR A 241 -5.93 -8.56 -6.55
N VAL A 242 -6.23 -9.74 -7.02
CA VAL A 242 -5.97 -10.15 -8.40
C VAL A 242 -7.04 -9.59 -9.32
N LYS A 243 -6.65 -8.95 -10.42
CA LYS A 243 -7.50 -8.43 -11.49
C LYS A 243 -7.15 -9.12 -12.81
N LEU A 244 -8.14 -9.72 -13.45
CA LEU A 244 -8.08 -10.07 -14.86
C LEU A 244 -8.41 -8.84 -15.69
N GLN A 245 -7.55 -8.51 -16.65
CA GLN A 245 -7.72 -7.32 -17.48
C GLN A 245 -7.59 -7.65 -18.97
N VAL A 246 -8.31 -6.91 -19.81
CA VAL A 246 -8.28 -7.01 -21.28
C VAL A 246 -7.74 -5.70 -21.86
N TRP A 247 -6.96 -5.82 -22.94
CA TRP A 247 -6.45 -4.67 -23.67
C TRP A 247 -7.45 -4.22 -24.74
N ASN A 248 -7.88 -2.97 -24.65
CA ASN A 248 -8.86 -2.39 -25.56
C ASN A 248 -8.24 -1.51 -26.66
N GLY A 249 -6.94 -1.68 -26.94
CA GLY A 249 -6.23 -0.90 -27.96
C GLY A 249 -5.38 0.23 -27.39
N SER A 250 -5.80 0.83 -26.26
CA SER A 250 -5.10 1.94 -25.60
C SER A 250 -4.97 1.80 -24.08
N VAL A 251 -5.90 1.09 -23.44
CA VAL A 251 -5.95 0.92 -21.98
C VAL A 251 -6.30 -0.51 -21.60
N TRP A 252 -5.92 -0.89 -20.38
CA TRP A 252 -6.31 -2.15 -19.76
C TRP A 252 -7.58 -1.97 -18.94
N SER A 253 -8.65 -2.68 -19.30
CA SER A 253 -9.92 -2.68 -18.55
C SER A 253 -10.05 -3.93 -17.71
N THR A 254 -10.56 -3.79 -16.47
CA THR A 254 -10.74 -4.93 -15.56
C THR A 254 -12.01 -5.71 -15.91
N LEU A 255 -11.86 -7.01 -16.16
CA LEU A 255 -12.97 -7.93 -16.42
C LEU A 255 -13.48 -8.62 -15.15
N ALA A 256 -12.56 -8.96 -14.26
CA ALA A 256 -12.89 -9.62 -12.99
C ALA A 256 -11.81 -9.34 -11.97
N ASN A 257 -12.17 -9.36 -10.69
CA ASN A 257 -11.24 -9.26 -9.57
C ASN A 257 -11.50 -10.34 -8.51
N TYR A 258 -10.49 -10.57 -7.68
CA TYR A 258 -10.52 -11.47 -6.53
C TYR A 258 -9.58 -10.94 -5.46
N VAL A 259 -10.02 -10.93 -4.21
CA VAL A 259 -9.15 -10.59 -3.08
C VAL A 259 -8.87 -11.87 -2.31
N THR A 260 -7.59 -12.23 -2.16
CA THR A 260 -7.24 -13.41 -1.34
C THR A 260 -7.69 -13.18 0.11
N PRO A 261 -8.12 -14.23 0.82
CA PRO A 261 -8.43 -14.16 2.24
C PRO A 261 -7.28 -13.60 3.08
N GLY A 262 -7.59 -13.17 4.30
CA GLY A 262 -6.69 -12.35 5.09
C GLY A 262 -5.52 -13.04 5.77
N THR A 263 -5.63 -14.35 6.01
CA THR A 263 -4.49 -15.17 6.38
C THR A 263 -3.72 -15.55 5.11
N ALA A 264 -2.38 -15.53 5.17
CA ALA A 264 -1.55 -15.95 4.03
C ALA A 264 -1.97 -17.37 3.62
N ALA A 265 -2.68 -17.49 2.50
CA ALA A 265 -3.26 -18.76 2.12
C ALA A 265 -2.11 -19.70 1.73
N ALA A 266 -2.07 -20.90 2.35
CA ALA A 266 -1.13 -21.95 1.97
C ALA A 266 -1.21 -22.27 0.47
N ALA A 267 -2.40 -22.14 -0.11
CA ALA A 267 -2.68 -21.84 -1.51
C ALA A 267 -4.16 -21.39 -1.63
N ALA A 268 -4.43 -20.21 -2.18
CA ALA A 268 -5.77 -19.80 -2.60
C ALA A 268 -5.93 -20.11 -4.08
N LEU A 269 -6.99 -20.83 -4.46
CA LEU A 269 -7.35 -21.04 -5.86
C LEU A 269 -8.52 -20.12 -6.21
N TRP A 270 -8.27 -19.12 -7.05
CA TRP A 270 -9.35 -18.34 -7.64
C TRP A 270 -9.77 -18.98 -8.96
N THR A 271 -11.00 -19.45 -9.02
CA THR A 271 -11.62 -19.95 -10.26
C THR A 271 -12.67 -18.94 -10.71
N LYS A 272 -12.54 -18.45 -11.94
CA LYS A 272 -13.54 -17.55 -12.53
C LYS A 272 -13.88 -18.00 -13.95
N SER A 273 -15.15 -18.25 -14.18
CA SER A 273 -15.70 -18.37 -15.52
C SER A 273 -15.82 -16.98 -16.12
N VAL A 274 -15.11 -16.72 -17.21
CA VAL A 274 -15.18 -15.47 -17.98
C VAL A 274 -15.27 -15.86 -19.45
N ALA A 275 -16.27 -15.34 -20.15
CA ALA A 275 -16.34 -15.47 -21.59
C ALA A 275 -15.18 -14.66 -22.20
N LEU A 276 -14.16 -15.35 -22.70
CA LEU A 276 -13.03 -14.71 -23.35
C LEU A 276 -13.32 -14.62 -24.84
N HIS A 277 -13.20 -13.41 -25.39
CA HIS A 277 -13.21 -13.17 -26.82
C HIS A 277 -11.78 -13.10 -27.36
N ARG A 278 -11.62 -13.13 -28.69
CA ARG A 278 -10.32 -12.89 -29.32
C ARG A 278 -9.74 -11.54 -28.89
N GLY A 279 -8.55 -11.55 -28.29
CA GLY A 279 -7.96 -10.34 -27.72
C GLY A 279 -6.70 -10.60 -26.89
N ARG A 280 -6.14 -9.54 -26.29
CA ARG A 280 -5.00 -9.61 -25.37
C ARG A 280 -5.49 -9.45 -23.94
N TYR A 281 -5.09 -10.38 -23.07
CA TYR A 281 -5.44 -10.38 -21.65
C TYR A 281 -4.18 -10.32 -20.78
N ARG A 282 -4.32 -9.82 -19.55
CA ARG A 282 -3.30 -9.90 -18.50
C ARG A 282 -3.94 -10.16 -17.15
N ILE A 283 -3.14 -10.64 -16.21
CA ILE A 283 -3.49 -10.63 -14.80
C ILE A 283 -2.60 -9.63 -14.09
N ALA A 284 -3.23 -8.76 -13.30
CA ALA A 284 -2.57 -7.80 -12.43
C ALA A 284 -2.92 -8.17 -10.99
N ALA A 285 -1.94 -8.51 -10.16
CA ALA A 285 -2.15 -8.69 -8.72
C ALA A 285 -1.89 -7.38 -7.98
N MET A 286 -2.77 -7.03 -7.05
CA MET A 286 -2.85 -5.79 -6.27
C MET A 286 -3.20 -6.13 -4.81
N GLY A 287 -2.30 -6.79 -4.13
CA GLY A 287 -2.07 -6.53 -2.70
C GLY A 287 -0.59 -6.67 -2.48
N ASN A 288 -0.03 -5.93 -1.54
CA ASN A 288 1.40 -5.70 -1.44
C ASN A 288 2.01 -5.53 -2.84
N THR A 289 1.65 -4.42 -3.53
CA THR A 289 1.94 -3.97 -4.93
C THR A 289 3.41 -4.03 -5.39
N ARG A 290 4.24 -4.86 -4.77
CA ARG A 290 5.60 -5.23 -5.17
C ARG A 290 5.66 -5.91 -6.53
N TYR A 291 4.53 -6.31 -7.10
CA TYR A 291 4.47 -7.07 -8.35
C TYR A 291 3.45 -6.52 -9.33
N THR A 292 3.66 -5.31 -9.84
CA THR A 292 3.35 -5.05 -11.25
C THR A 292 4.36 -5.75 -12.16
N ARG A 293 4.67 -7.02 -11.89
CA ARG A 293 5.28 -7.87 -12.90
C ARG A 293 4.13 -8.35 -13.75
N VAL A 294 3.98 -7.74 -14.92
CA VAL A 294 3.17 -8.27 -16.00
C VAL A 294 3.59 -9.73 -16.17
N ILE A 295 2.77 -10.68 -15.73
CA ILE A 295 2.92 -12.06 -16.20
C ILE A 295 2.44 -12.00 -17.65
N SER A 296 3.37 -11.66 -18.53
CA SER A 296 3.15 -11.65 -19.97
C SER A 296 3.12 -13.09 -20.47
N GLY A 297 2.03 -13.79 -20.16
CA GLY A 297 1.48 -14.75 -21.11
C GLY A 297 0.44 -14.00 -21.90
N THR A 298 0.78 -13.48 -23.08
CA THR A 298 -0.24 -13.03 -24.02
C THR A 298 -0.96 -14.29 -24.50
N VAL A 299 -2.07 -14.65 -23.86
CA VAL A 299 -2.97 -15.66 -24.43
C VAL A 299 -3.76 -14.94 -25.52
N THR A 300 -3.32 -15.09 -26.76
CA THR A 300 -4.18 -14.81 -27.91
C THR A 300 -5.19 -15.94 -27.97
N VAL A 301 -6.39 -15.70 -27.46
CA VAL A 301 -7.55 -16.55 -27.81
C VAL A 301 -7.78 -16.30 -29.31
N LEU A 302 -7.55 -17.29 -30.16
CA LEU A 302 -7.67 -17.16 -31.62
C LEU A 302 -9.13 -17.22 -32.09
#